data_AF-A0AAW8KV66-F1
#
_entry.id   AF-A0AAW8KV66-F1
#
_cell.length_a   1.000
_cell.length_b   1.000
_cell.length_c   1.000
_cell.angle_alpha   90.00
_cell.angle_beta   90.00
_cell.angle_gamma   90.00
#
_symmetry.space_group_name_H-M   'P 1'
#
loop_
_entity.id
_entity.type
_entity.pdbx_description
1 polymer ?
#
loop_
_entity_poly.entity_id
_entity_poly.type
_entity_poly.pdbx_seq_one_letter_code
_entity_poly.pdbx_strand_id
1 'polypeptide(L)'
;ITMLALWKALPQGMVAQKPNVKAELKVLTRTPVVLALLTTVLGAGAMFTLYTYIAPSLTEFTHASPTFITFMLVLIGVGFSIGNHLGGRFADLSINKTLIGFLVLLIVMMVTFPILAQSQIGAAIALVIWGAATFALVPPLQMRVMSVAHEAPGLASSVNIGAFNLGNAVGAAAGALVLDLGWGYSAVSFAGALLAGLGLLLVLFQIKRE
;
A
#
# COMPACT_ATOMS: atom_id res chain seq x y z
N ILE A 1 -23.29 -17.64 8.26
CA ILE A 1 -24.19 -16.64 7.62
C ILE A 1 -23.72 -16.30 6.20
N THR A 2 -22.48 -15.84 6.00
CA THR A 2 -21.94 -15.46 4.66
C THR A 2 -21.99 -16.57 3.62
N MET A 3 -21.56 -17.80 3.95
CA MET A 3 -21.61 -18.93 3.01
C MET A 3 -23.05 -19.29 2.58
N LEU A 4 -24.00 -19.24 3.51
CA LEU A 4 -25.43 -19.47 3.25
C LEU A 4 -26.05 -18.34 2.41
N ALA A 5 -25.66 -17.09 2.65
CA ALA A 5 -26.10 -15.93 1.88
C ALA A 5 -25.59 -15.99 0.42
N LEU A 6 -24.30 -16.32 0.23
CA LEU A 6 -23.71 -16.53 -1.10
C LEU A 6 -24.37 -17.71 -1.83
N TRP A 7 -24.61 -18.82 -1.13
CA TRP A 7 -25.26 -20.00 -1.73
C TRP A 7 -26.68 -19.71 -2.24
N LYS A 8 -27.45 -18.88 -1.52
CA LYS A 8 -28.80 -18.46 -1.95
C LYS A 8 -28.80 -17.39 -3.04
N ALA A 9 -27.81 -16.50 -3.04
CA ALA A 9 -27.76 -15.35 -3.95
C ALA A 9 -27.06 -15.64 -5.28
N LEU A 10 -26.13 -16.60 -5.32
CA LEU A 10 -25.42 -16.95 -6.55
C LEU A 10 -26.34 -17.75 -7.49
N PRO A 11 -26.48 -17.33 -8.76
CA PRO A 11 -27.26 -18.07 -9.74
C PRO A 11 -26.64 -19.44 -9.98
N GLN A 12 -27.46 -20.49 -9.85
CA GLN A 12 -27.03 -21.86 -10.11
C GLN A 12 -26.99 -22.09 -11.63
N GLY A 13 -25.89 -22.66 -12.14
CA GLY A 13 -25.75 -23.02 -13.56
C GLY A 13 -24.76 -22.18 -14.37
N MET A 14 -23.96 -21.31 -13.76
CA MET A 14 -22.81 -20.71 -14.45
C MET A 14 -21.77 -21.79 -14.74
N VAL A 15 -21.69 -22.24 -16.00
CA VAL A 15 -20.58 -23.06 -16.48
C VAL A 15 -19.34 -22.18 -16.52
N ALA A 16 -18.56 -22.20 -15.43
CA ALA A 16 -17.25 -21.58 -15.43
C ALA A 16 -16.39 -22.28 -16.50
N GLN A 17 -16.03 -21.56 -17.58
CA GLN A 17 -15.03 -22.07 -18.50
C GLN A 17 -13.77 -22.39 -17.70
N LYS A 18 -13.23 -23.60 -17.85
CA LYS A 18 -11.97 -23.96 -17.21
C LYS A 18 -10.89 -22.98 -17.68
N PRO A 19 -10.28 -22.21 -16.77
CA PRO A 19 -9.26 -21.25 -17.15
C PRO A 19 -8.06 -21.98 -17.76
N ASN A 20 -7.49 -21.42 -18.83
CA ASN A 20 -6.24 -21.92 -19.38
C ASN A 20 -5.08 -21.40 -18.52
N VAL A 21 -4.81 -22.12 -17.43
CA VAL A 21 -3.82 -21.74 -16.41
C VAL A 21 -2.46 -21.39 -17.01
N LYS A 22 -2.01 -22.12 -18.04
CA LYS A 22 -0.74 -21.87 -18.72
C LYS A 22 -0.74 -20.53 -19.47
N ALA A 23 -1.85 -20.20 -20.13
CA ALA A 23 -2.00 -18.92 -20.82
C ALA A 23 -2.06 -17.75 -19.82
N GLU A 24 -2.80 -17.90 -18.73
CA GLU A 24 -2.91 -16.86 -17.70
C GLU A 24 -1.58 -16.63 -16.96
N LEU A 25 -0.84 -17.68 -16.61
CA LEU A 25 0.50 -17.57 -16.04
C LEU A 25 1.47 -16.83 -16.98
N LYS A 26 1.35 -17.06 -18.30
CA LYS A 26 2.16 -16.36 -19.30
C LYS A 26 1.83 -14.86 -19.38
N VAL A 27 0.61 -14.44 -19.03
CA VAL A 27 0.26 -13.01 -18.94
C VAL A 27 1.04 -12.36 -17.79
N LEU A 28 1.14 -13.03 -16.64
CA LEU A 28 1.80 -12.48 -15.45
C LEU A 28 3.30 -12.24 -15.61
N THR A 29 3.96 -13.00 -16.50
CA THR A 29 5.40 -12.85 -16.74
C THR A 29 5.73 -11.71 -17.71
N ARG A 30 4.73 -11.06 -18.30
CA ARG A 30 4.95 -9.92 -19.19
C ARG A 30 5.51 -8.74 -18.42
N THR A 31 6.46 -8.03 -19.03
CA THR A 31 7.15 -6.89 -18.40
C THR A 31 6.19 -5.84 -17.82
N PRO A 32 5.11 -5.39 -18.50
CA PRO A 32 4.19 -4.42 -17.91
C PRO A 32 3.52 -4.91 -16.62
N VAL A 33 3.14 -6.20 -16.57
CA VAL A 33 2.50 -6.82 -15.40
C VAL A 33 3.49 -6.94 -14.25
N VAL A 34 4.71 -7.42 -14.51
CA VAL A 34 5.76 -7.53 -13.50
C VAL A 34 6.11 -6.15 -12.91
N LEU A 35 6.23 -5.12 -13.74
CA LEU A 35 6.50 -3.75 -13.26
C LEU A 35 5.33 -3.21 -12.43
N ALA A 36 4.08 -3.49 -12.82
CA ALA A 36 2.91 -3.10 -12.04
C ALA A 36 2.87 -3.81 -10.68
N LEU A 37 3.11 -5.12 -10.63
CA LEU A 37 3.21 -5.89 -9.39
C LEU A 37 4.36 -5.41 -8.50
N LEU A 38 5.52 -5.08 -9.07
CA LEU A 38 6.64 -4.51 -8.33
C LEU A 38 6.29 -3.13 -7.74
N THR A 39 5.52 -2.32 -8.46
CA THR A 39 4.99 -1.06 -7.93
C THR A 39 4.09 -1.31 -6.72
N THR A 40 3.25 -2.35 -6.77
CA THR A 40 2.44 -2.78 -5.62
C THR A 40 3.31 -3.18 -4.43
N VAL A 41 4.34 -4.01 -4.64
CA VAL A 41 5.27 -4.43 -3.57
C VAL A 41 5.94 -3.21 -2.92
N LEU A 42 6.41 -2.25 -3.71
CA LEU A 42 7.08 -1.04 -3.20
C LEU A 42 6.12 -0.11 -2.46
N GLY A 43 4.91 0.10 -2.98
CA GLY A 43 3.88 0.92 -2.34
C GLY A 43 3.39 0.32 -1.02
N ALA A 44 3.10 -0.98 -1.02
CA ALA A 44 2.73 -1.72 0.20
C ALA A 44 3.89 -1.80 1.20
N GLY A 45 5.12 -1.99 0.72
CA GLY A 45 6.33 -1.97 1.53
C GLY A 45 6.51 -0.65 2.26
N ALA A 46 6.41 0.48 1.56
CA ALA A 46 6.50 1.81 2.17
C ALA A 46 5.49 2.01 3.31
N MET A 47 4.24 1.59 3.11
CA MET A 47 3.21 1.61 4.13
C MET A 47 3.60 0.74 5.33
N PHE A 48 3.93 -0.52 5.10
CA PHE A 48 4.16 -1.46 6.19
C PHE A 48 5.47 -1.26 6.93
N THR A 49 6.46 -0.59 6.34
CA THR A 49 7.67 -0.21 7.06
C THR A 49 7.34 0.63 8.29
N LEU A 50 6.52 1.68 8.18
CA LEU A 50 6.14 2.45 9.37
C LEU A 50 5.01 1.78 10.16
N TYR A 51 4.01 1.21 9.49
CA TYR A 51 2.86 0.61 10.17
C TYR A 51 3.26 -0.50 11.15
N THR A 52 4.21 -1.35 10.75
CA THR A 52 4.69 -2.48 11.58
C THR A 52 5.27 -2.01 12.91
N TYR A 53 5.93 -0.85 12.91
CA TYR A 53 6.63 -0.31 14.07
C TYR A 53 5.95 0.94 14.62
N ILE A 54 4.67 1.18 14.30
CA ILE A 54 4.04 2.45 14.68
C ILE A 54 3.90 2.62 16.18
N ALA A 55 3.49 1.56 16.89
CA ALA A 55 3.36 1.58 18.34
C ALA A 55 4.68 1.90 19.04
N PRO A 56 5.79 1.17 18.78
CA PRO A 56 7.06 1.51 19.40
C PRO A 56 7.64 2.85 18.93
N SER A 57 7.39 3.28 17.67
CA SER A 57 7.79 4.62 17.20
C SER A 57 7.08 5.72 18.00
N LEU A 58 5.78 5.57 18.27
CA LEU A 58 5.02 6.52 19.09
C LEU A 58 5.49 6.53 20.54
N THR A 59 5.82 5.36 21.10
CA THR A 59 6.41 5.27 22.44
C THR A 59 7.75 6.00 22.50
N GLU A 60 8.61 5.83 21.49
CA GLU A 60 9.91 6.50 21.41
C GLU A 60 9.76 8.02 21.27
N PHE A 61 8.93 8.49 20.33
CA PHE A 61 8.87 9.91 19.99
C PHE A 61 8.00 10.76 20.93
N THR A 62 6.94 10.16 21.52
CA THR A 62 5.96 10.92 22.32
C THR A 62 5.80 10.42 23.76
N HIS A 63 6.56 9.39 24.17
CA HIS A 63 6.31 8.65 25.41
C HIS A 63 4.85 8.19 25.51
N ALA A 64 4.30 7.73 24.37
CA ALA A 64 2.90 7.38 24.22
C ALA A 64 2.42 6.35 25.25
N SER A 65 1.27 6.63 25.86
CA SER A 65 0.55 5.64 26.65
C SER A 65 -0.14 4.60 25.76
N PRO A 66 -0.47 3.40 26.26
CA PRO A 66 -1.21 2.39 25.49
C PRO A 66 -2.56 2.90 24.96
N THR A 67 -3.26 3.73 25.74
CA THR A 67 -4.51 4.37 25.33
C THR A 67 -4.27 5.32 24.16
N PHE A 68 -3.22 6.14 24.20
CA PHE A 68 -2.90 7.05 23.11
C PHE A 68 -2.57 6.29 21.82
N ILE A 69 -1.76 5.22 21.89
CA ILE A 69 -1.47 4.34 20.75
C ILE A 69 -2.76 3.78 20.15
N THR A 70 -3.68 3.32 20.98
CA THR A 70 -4.98 2.78 20.54
C THR A 70 -5.79 3.83 19.78
N PHE A 71 -5.85 5.07 20.29
CA PHE A 71 -6.48 6.19 19.57
C PHE A 71 -5.79 6.50 18.24
N MET A 72 -4.46 6.43 18.18
CA MET A 72 -3.73 6.64 16.92
C MET A 72 -4.05 5.55 15.89
N LEU A 73 -4.20 4.29 16.29
CA LEU A 73 -4.63 3.21 15.38
C LEU A 73 -6.04 3.46 14.83
N VAL A 74 -6.95 4.01 15.63
CA VAL A 74 -8.28 4.44 15.17
C VAL A 74 -8.16 5.56 14.13
N LEU A 75 -7.34 6.58 14.40
CA LEU A 75 -7.11 7.69 13.47
C LEU A 75 -6.46 7.23 12.15
N ILE A 76 -5.53 6.27 12.21
CA ILE A 76 -4.97 5.63 11.02
C ILE A 76 -6.09 4.96 10.21
N GLY A 77 -7.01 4.24 10.86
CA GLY A 77 -8.17 3.62 10.20
C GLY A 77 -9.13 4.64 9.54
N VAL A 78 -9.32 5.80 10.16
CA VAL A 78 -10.03 6.93 9.54
C VAL A 78 -9.27 7.41 8.29
N GLY A 79 -7.95 7.59 8.41
CA GLY A 79 -7.07 7.89 7.29
C GLY A 79 -7.23 6.88 6.16
N PHE A 80 -7.20 5.57 6.46
CA PHE A 80 -7.39 4.51 5.47
C PHE A 80 -8.71 4.64 4.71
N SER A 81 -9.79 4.94 5.42
CA SER A 81 -11.12 5.11 4.82
C SER A 81 -11.15 6.30 3.85
N ILE A 82 -10.60 7.44 4.27
CA ILE A 82 -10.48 8.65 3.44
C ILE A 82 -9.61 8.36 2.21
N GLY A 83 -8.45 7.75 2.45
CA GLY A 83 -7.48 7.40 1.41
C GLY A 83 -8.08 6.51 0.35
N ASN A 84 -8.73 5.41 0.74
CA ASN A 84 -9.33 4.47 -0.19
C ASN A 84 -10.39 5.15 -1.09
N HIS A 85 -11.21 6.03 -0.51
CA HIS A 85 -12.21 6.77 -1.28
C HIS A 85 -11.56 7.76 -2.28
N LEU A 86 -10.62 8.58 -1.81
CA LEU A 86 -9.93 9.56 -2.65
C LEU A 86 -9.08 8.89 -3.74
N GLY A 87 -8.38 7.81 -3.38
CA GLY A 87 -7.56 7.00 -4.29
C GLY A 87 -8.38 6.41 -5.42
N GLY A 88 -9.56 5.85 -5.12
CA GLY A 88 -10.49 5.36 -6.14
C GLY A 88 -10.96 6.48 -7.06
N ARG A 89 -11.50 7.56 -6.46
CA ARG A 89 -12.06 8.70 -7.21
C ARG A 89 -11.04 9.39 -8.12
N PHE A 90 -9.79 9.57 -7.67
CA PHE A 90 -8.75 10.19 -8.49
C PHE A 90 -8.17 9.24 -9.53
N ALA A 91 -8.11 7.94 -9.22
CA ALA A 91 -7.64 6.95 -10.18
C ALA A 91 -8.59 6.78 -11.37
N ASP A 92 -9.91 6.99 -11.17
CA ASP A 92 -10.89 7.08 -12.27
C ASP A 92 -10.56 8.21 -13.26
N LEU A 93 -9.93 9.30 -12.78
CA LEU A 93 -9.46 10.39 -13.63
C LEU A 93 -8.12 10.07 -14.30
N SER A 94 -7.16 9.56 -13.51
CA SER A 94 -5.85 9.12 -14.00
C SER A 94 -5.12 8.30 -12.96
N ILE A 95 -4.87 7.02 -13.27
CA ILE A 95 -4.04 6.13 -12.46
C ILE A 95 -2.64 6.72 -12.25
N ASN A 96 -2.01 7.22 -13.33
CA ASN A 96 -0.65 7.74 -13.33
C ASN A 96 -0.51 8.96 -12.40
N LYS A 97 -1.38 9.96 -12.55
CA LYS A 97 -1.34 11.17 -11.70
C LYS A 97 -1.64 10.86 -10.23
N THR A 98 -2.57 9.94 -9.99
CA THR A 98 -2.95 9.52 -8.64
C THR A 98 -1.80 8.84 -7.91
N LEU A 99 -1.13 7.89 -8.56
CA LEU A 99 0.03 7.21 -7.98
C LEU A 99 1.18 8.19 -7.71
N ILE A 100 1.50 9.07 -8.67
CA ILE A 100 2.55 10.08 -8.48
C ILE A 100 2.21 10.97 -7.28
N GLY A 101 1.00 11.54 -7.24
CA GLY A 101 0.59 12.46 -6.20
C GLY A 101 0.63 11.83 -4.80
N PHE A 102 0.08 10.63 -4.64
CA PHE A 102 0.07 9.97 -3.33
C PHE A 102 1.40 9.35 -2.94
N LEU A 103 2.24 8.91 -3.88
CA LEU A 103 3.61 8.49 -3.56
C LEU A 103 4.46 9.69 -3.10
N VAL A 104 4.33 10.85 -3.75
CA VAL A 104 5.00 12.08 -3.30
C VAL A 104 4.52 12.49 -1.91
N LEU A 105 3.20 12.50 -1.68
CA LEU A 105 2.63 12.80 -0.37
C LEU A 105 3.14 11.81 0.69
N LEU A 106 3.19 10.52 0.37
CA LEU A 106 3.70 9.50 1.27
C LEU A 106 5.17 9.73 1.60
N ILE A 107 6.03 10.01 0.62
CA ILE A 107 7.44 10.35 0.83
C ILE A 107 7.57 11.55 1.79
N VAL A 108 6.83 12.64 1.52
CA VAL A 108 6.85 13.85 2.37
C VAL A 108 6.42 13.51 3.79
N MET A 109 5.33 12.75 3.95
CA MET A 109 4.84 12.35 5.26
C MET A 109 5.83 11.47 6.01
N MET A 110 6.49 10.53 5.34
CA MET A 110 7.47 9.65 5.98
C MET A 110 8.77 10.38 6.35
N VAL A 111 9.19 11.36 5.55
CA VAL A 111 10.35 12.22 5.90
C VAL A 111 10.02 13.16 7.07
N THR A 112 8.80 13.70 7.11
CA THR A 112 8.42 14.69 8.13
C THR A 112 7.85 14.05 9.40
N PHE A 113 7.41 12.79 9.37
CA PHE A 113 6.78 12.12 10.51
C PHE A 113 7.64 12.14 11.80
N PRO A 114 8.95 11.83 11.80
CA PRO A 114 9.75 11.87 13.03
C PRO A 114 9.79 13.26 13.70
N ILE A 115 9.63 14.32 12.91
CA ILE A 115 9.61 15.71 13.37
C ILE A 115 8.22 16.07 13.89
N LEU A 116 7.16 15.72 13.16
CA LEU A 116 5.77 15.97 13.56
C LEU A 116 5.38 15.16 14.80
N ALA A 117 5.93 13.96 14.93
CA ALA A 117 5.69 13.06 16.05
C ALA A 117 6.45 13.42 17.34
N GLN A 118 7.08 14.60 17.41
CA GLN A 118 7.60 15.14 18.68
C GLN A 118 6.50 15.67 19.61
N SER A 119 5.26 15.76 19.12
CA SER A 119 4.08 16.12 19.92
C SER A 119 2.92 15.17 19.62
N GLN A 120 2.05 14.94 20.60
CA GLN A 120 0.88 14.07 20.43
C GLN A 120 -0.09 14.58 19.34
N ILE A 121 -0.31 15.90 19.28
CA ILE A 121 -1.17 16.51 18.26
C ILE A 121 -0.54 16.38 16.87
N GLY A 122 0.77 16.64 16.76
CA GLY A 122 1.49 16.49 15.50
C GLY A 122 1.50 15.04 15.00
N ALA A 123 1.70 14.06 15.89
CA ALA A 123 1.58 12.65 15.58
C ALA A 123 0.17 12.29 15.07
N ALA A 124 -0.88 12.77 15.73
CA ALA A 124 -2.26 12.50 15.33
C ALA A 124 -2.58 13.02 13.92
N ILE A 125 -2.22 14.29 13.63
CA ILE A 125 -2.43 14.88 12.31
C ILE A 125 -1.61 14.13 11.26
N ALA A 126 -0.34 13.87 11.55
CA ALA A 126 0.56 13.18 10.63
C ALA A 126 0.04 11.77 10.28
N LEU A 127 -0.48 11.03 11.26
CA LEU A 127 -0.98 9.68 11.04
C LEU A 127 -2.29 9.60 10.27
N VAL A 128 -3.17 10.61 10.39
CA VAL A 128 -4.36 10.70 9.53
C VAL A 128 -3.93 10.95 8.08
N ILE A 129 -3.02 11.89 7.84
CA ILE A 129 -2.55 12.22 6.47
C ILE A 129 -1.75 11.07 5.88
N TRP A 130 -0.83 10.47 6.65
CA TRP A 130 -0.07 9.31 6.25
C TRP A 130 -0.98 8.09 5.98
N GLY A 131 -1.97 7.84 6.84
CA GLY A 131 -2.97 6.79 6.63
C GLY A 131 -3.76 7.01 5.35
N ALA A 132 -4.19 8.25 5.09
CA ALA A 132 -4.86 8.59 3.83
C ALA A 132 -3.95 8.40 2.62
N ALA A 133 -2.69 8.84 2.68
CA ALA A 133 -1.74 8.69 1.59
C ALA A 133 -1.43 7.21 1.26
N THR A 134 -1.22 6.38 2.27
CA THR A 134 -0.91 4.95 2.07
C THR A 134 -2.07 4.20 1.44
N PHE A 135 -3.28 4.36 1.95
CA PHE A 135 -4.44 3.62 1.44
C PHE A 135 -5.01 4.20 0.14
N ALA A 136 -4.73 5.46 -0.18
CA ALA A 136 -5.06 6.02 -1.50
C ALA A 136 -4.27 5.39 -2.65
N LEU A 137 -3.15 4.70 -2.36
CA LEU A 137 -2.42 3.94 -3.36
C LEU A 137 -3.11 2.61 -3.71
N VAL A 138 -3.94 2.06 -2.82
CA VAL A 138 -4.50 0.71 -2.99
C VAL A 138 -5.38 0.60 -4.25
N PRO A 139 -6.39 1.47 -4.47
CA PRO A 139 -7.20 1.41 -5.68
C PRO A 139 -6.43 1.58 -7.00
N PRO A 140 -5.57 2.60 -7.20
CA PRO A 140 -4.84 2.75 -8.46
C PRO A 140 -3.81 1.64 -8.70
N LEU A 141 -3.18 1.07 -7.66
CA LEU A 141 -2.28 -0.09 -7.82
C LEU A 141 -3.05 -1.31 -8.31
N GLN A 142 -4.22 -1.60 -7.73
CA GLN A 142 -5.11 -2.66 -8.19
C GLN A 142 -5.56 -2.42 -9.63
N MET A 143 -6.05 -1.22 -9.95
CA MET A 143 -6.50 -0.87 -11.30
C MET A 143 -5.38 -0.97 -12.34
N ARG A 144 -4.15 -0.55 -11.99
CA ARG A 144 -2.99 -0.66 -12.88
C ARG A 144 -2.68 -2.10 -13.23
N VAL A 145 -2.63 -3.01 -12.26
CA VAL A 145 -2.35 -4.43 -12.54
C VAL A 145 -3.46 -5.03 -13.41
N MET A 146 -4.72 -4.71 -13.10
CA MET A 146 -5.86 -5.19 -13.88
C MET A 146 -5.88 -4.66 -15.32
N SER A 147 -5.44 -3.42 -15.57
CA SER A 147 -5.41 -2.86 -16.92
C SER A 147 -4.35 -3.53 -17.81
N VAL A 148 -3.16 -3.81 -17.26
CA VAL A 148 -2.07 -4.47 -18.02
C VAL A 148 -2.22 -5.99 -18.12
N ALA A 149 -3.07 -6.60 -17.30
CA ALA A 149 -3.34 -8.05 -17.27
C ALA A 149 -4.80 -8.40 -17.61
N HIS A 150 -5.45 -7.61 -18.48
CA HIS A 150 -6.86 -7.76 -18.86
C HIS A 150 -7.23 -9.12 -19.46
N GLU A 151 -6.25 -9.89 -19.97
CA GLU A 151 -6.45 -11.26 -20.48
C GLU A 151 -6.51 -12.34 -19.38
N ALA A 152 -6.13 -12.00 -18.15
CA ALA A 152 -6.13 -12.90 -16.99
C ALA A 152 -6.58 -12.19 -15.70
N PRO A 153 -7.76 -11.52 -15.68
CA PRO A 153 -8.13 -10.60 -14.62
C PRO A 153 -8.32 -11.27 -13.25
N GLY A 154 -8.87 -12.49 -13.22
CA GLY A 154 -9.04 -13.24 -11.97
C GLY A 154 -7.71 -13.59 -11.31
N LEU A 155 -6.75 -14.10 -12.09
CA LEU A 155 -5.42 -14.44 -11.61
C LEU A 155 -4.59 -13.18 -11.30
N ALA A 156 -4.70 -12.12 -12.10
CA ALA A 156 -4.02 -10.86 -11.85
C ALA A 156 -4.44 -10.23 -10.52
N SER A 157 -5.75 -10.26 -10.20
CA SER A 157 -6.26 -9.77 -8.93
C SER A 157 -5.69 -10.53 -7.74
N SER A 158 -5.72 -11.87 -7.77
CA SER A 158 -5.20 -12.70 -6.67
C SER A 158 -3.68 -12.54 -6.48
N VAL A 159 -2.93 -12.49 -7.58
CA VAL A 159 -1.48 -12.26 -7.54
C VAL A 159 -1.15 -10.85 -7.04
N ASN A 160 -1.96 -9.84 -7.34
CA ASN A 160 -1.74 -8.51 -6.80
C ASN A 160 -1.96 -8.45 -5.28
N ILE A 161 -2.94 -9.18 -4.73
CA ILE A 161 -3.07 -9.36 -3.27
C ILE A 161 -1.83 -10.06 -2.70
N GLY A 162 -1.28 -11.05 -3.42
CA GLY A 162 0.01 -11.64 -3.09
C GLY A 162 1.15 -10.62 -3.07
N ALA A 163 1.20 -9.72 -4.06
CA ALA A 163 2.18 -8.64 -4.14
C ALA A 163 2.05 -7.64 -2.98
N PHE A 164 0.83 -7.29 -2.56
CA PHE A 164 0.61 -6.51 -1.33
C PHE A 164 1.22 -7.21 -0.12
N ASN A 165 0.93 -8.50 0.10
CA ASN A 165 1.48 -9.24 1.23
C ASN A 165 3.01 -9.38 1.18
N LEU A 166 3.58 -9.57 -0.01
CA LEU A 166 5.04 -9.54 -0.20
C LEU A 166 5.60 -8.17 0.17
N GLY A 167 4.95 -7.09 -0.25
CA GLY A 167 5.28 -5.73 0.16
C GLY A 167 5.24 -5.57 1.68
N ASN A 168 4.21 -6.09 2.36
CA ASN A 168 4.13 -6.05 3.82
C ASN A 168 5.37 -6.69 4.49
N ALA A 169 5.77 -7.87 3.99
CA ALA A 169 6.96 -8.56 4.48
C ALA A 169 8.25 -7.78 4.19
N VAL A 170 8.41 -7.23 2.98
CA VAL A 170 9.56 -6.40 2.59
C VAL A 170 9.63 -5.14 3.45
N GLY A 171 8.49 -4.49 3.67
CA GLY A 171 8.39 -3.27 4.48
C GLY A 171 8.78 -3.50 5.93
N ALA A 172 8.22 -4.55 6.55
CA ALA A 172 8.58 -4.97 7.89
C ALA A 172 10.08 -5.33 8.00
N ALA A 173 10.61 -6.10 7.05
CA ALA A 173 12.03 -6.46 7.01
C ALA A 173 12.95 -5.25 6.86
N ALA A 174 12.59 -4.26 6.04
CA ALA A 174 13.35 -3.01 5.91
C ALA A 174 13.36 -2.21 7.22
N GLY A 175 12.23 -2.17 7.93
CA GLY A 175 12.13 -1.56 9.26
C GLY A 175 12.97 -2.30 10.30
N ALA A 176 12.93 -3.64 10.32
CA ALA A 176 13.80 -4.45 11.17
C ALA A 176 15.29 -4.16 10.90
N LEU A 177 15.69 -4.15 9.63
CA LEU A 177 17.08 -3.94 9.23
C LEU A 177 17.66 -2.63 9.76
N VAL A 178 16.94 -1.51 9.63
CA VAL A 178 17.44 -0.22 10.13
C VAL A 178 17.49 -0.16 11.67
N LEU A 179 16.62 -0.91 12.35
CA LEU A 179 16.66 -1.03 13.81
C LEU A 179 17.83 -1.92 14.26
N ASP A 180 18.09 -3.04 13.58
CA ASP A 180 19.23 -3.94 13.84
C ASP A 180 20.58 -3.23 13.62
N LEU A 181 20.63 -2.26 12.70
CA LEU A 181 21.79 -1.39 12.47
C LEU A 181 21.95 -0.29 13.54
N GLY A 182 21.01 -0.17 14.49
CA GLY A 182 21.05 0.81 15.57
C GLY A 182 20.68 2.24 15.15
N TRP A 183 20.02 2.43 14.00
CA TRP A 183 19.69 3.76 13.47
C TRP A 183 18.42 4.39 14.08
N GLY A 184 17.69 3.62 14.92
CA GLY A 184 16.52 4.08 15.66
C GLY A 184 15.24 4.22 14.83
N TYR A 185 14.14 4.61 15.48
CA TYR A 185 12.80 4.63 14.87
C TYR A 185 12.62 5.69 13.78
N SER A 186 13.42 6.77 13.78
CA SER A 186 13.39 7.76 12.70
C SER A 186 13.81 7.13 11.37
N ALA A 187 14.79 6.23 11.40
CA ALA A 187 15.28 5.53 10.23
C ALA A 187 14.23 4.58 9.63
N VAL A 188 13.31 4.03 10.43
CA VAL A 188 12.18 3.25 9.94
C VAL A 188 11.32 4.09 9.00
N SER A 189 11.03 5.33 9.39
CA SER A 189 10.27 6.25 8.54
C SER A 189 11.02 6.57 7.24
N PHE A 190 12.33 6.82 7.31
CA PHE A 190 13.14 7.09 6.13
C PHE A 190 13.29 5.87 5.20
N ALA A 191 13.35 4.65 5.74
CA ALA A 191 13.35 3.44 4.94
C ALA A 191 12.04 3.28 4.14
N GLY A 192 10.89 3.58 4.76
CA GLY A 192 9.62 3.60 4.04
C GLY A 192 9.56 4.71 2.98
N ALA A 193 10.12 5.89 3.26
CA ALA A 193 10.26 6.96 2.28
C ALA A 193 11.12 6.53 1.07
N LEU A 194 12.19 5.78 1.30
CA LEU A 194 13.02 5.20 0.24
C LEU A 194 12.21 4.21 -0.62
N LEU A 195 11.45 3.30 -0.01
CA LEU A 195 10.59 2.36 -0.76
C LEU A 195 9.53 3.10 -1.59
N ALA A 196 8.90 4.14 -1.03
CA ALA A 196 7.96 4.98 -1.77
C ALA A 196 8.65 5.73 -2.93
N GLY A 197 9.87 6.23 -2.71
CA GLY A 197 10.71 6.84 -3.74
C GLY A 197 11.05 5.90 -4.88
N LEU A 198 11.43 4.66 -4.57
CA LEU A 198 11.66 3.61 -5.58
C LEU A 198 10.37 3.29 -6.35
N GLY A 199 9.23 3.22 -5.65
CA GLY A 199 7.92 3.06 -6.28
C GLY A 199 7.60 4.22 -7.23
N LEU A 200 7.86 5.45 -6.83
CA LEU A 200 7.66 6.64 -7.66
C LEU A 200 8.54 6.62 -8.92
N LEU A 201 9.82 6.29 -8.77
CA LEU A 201 10.74 6.15 -9.91
C LEU A 201 10.25 5.07 -10.89
N LEU A 202 9.73 3.96 -10.37
CA LEU A 202 9.16 2.89 -11.19
C LEU A 202 7.92 3.35 -11.96
N VAL A 203 7.02 4.09 -11.31
CA VAL A 203 5.84 4.69 -11.97
C VAL A 203 6.27 5.64 -13.09
N LEU A 204 7.24 6.52 -12.84
CA LEU A 204 7.75 7.45 -13.85
C LEU A 204 8.43 6.73 -15.02
N PHE A 205 9.15 5.65 -14.74
CA PHE A 205 9.76 4.80 -15.75
C PHE A 205 8.71 4.11 -16.63
N GLN A 206 7.62 3.60 -16.05
CA GLN A 206 6.52 3.00 -16.79
C GLN A 206 5.86 3.99 -17.74
N ILE A 207 5.60 5.22 -17.28
CA ILE A 207 4.97 6.28 -18.09
C ILE A 207 5.81 6.65 -19.31
N LYS A 208 7.15 6.66 -19.19
CA LYS A 208 8.04 6.95 -20.34
C LYS A 208 8.00 5.89 -21.44
N ARG A 209 7.42 4.73 -21.17
CA ARG A 209 7.31 3.59 -22.09
C ARG A 209 5.89 3.40 -22.64
N GLU A 210 4.93 4.18 -22.15
CA GLU A 210 3.58 4.31 -22.72
C GLU A 210 3.60 5.33 -23.87
#